data_AF-E9T881-F1
#
_entry.id   AF-E9T881-F1
#
_cell.length_a   1.000
_cell.length_b   1.000
_cell.length_c   1.000
_cell.angle_alpha   90.00
_cell.angle_beta   90.00
_cell.angle_gamma   90.00
#
_symmetry.space_group_name_H-M   'P 1'
#
loop_
_entity.id
_entity.type
_entity.pdbx_description
1 polymer ?
#
loop_
_entity_poly.entity_id
_entity_poly.type
_entity_poly.pdbx_seq_one_letter_code
_entity_poly.pdbx_strand_id
1 'polypeptide(L)'
;MSAHVNGSSVQSGRPRDPRIDAEVLAATRDMLVEVGWDQLSLRAIATRAGVSRAALSRRWPSKAHLVLDSILGSTPDLAPFEGTDRAGWIDWVVAGSAQIFSRPDVRAAAPGLLAALRDHDDLRKALWQGFSGPAAELFAAHAGPGESEEERRRDLLDARAVLVMAAGSALFSSLIVGDDATPELRARILELLAPVAERRPQSER
;
A
#
# COMPACT_ATOMS: atom_id res chain seq x y z
N MET A 1 25.22 -56.22 -0.43
CA MET A 1 25.93 -54.93 -0.60
C MET A 1 25.12 -53.87 0.12
N SER A 2 25.65 -53.47 1.28
CA SER A 2 25.24 -52.33 2.07
C SER A 2 25.48 -51.02 1.31
N ALA A 3 24.63 -50.02 1.53
CA ALA A 3 25.07 -48.71 2.00
C ALA A 3 23.86 -47.90 2.51
N HIS A 4 24.09 -47.25 3.64
CA HIS A 4 23.18 -46.58 4.54
C HIS A 4 23.24 -45.05 4.31
N VAL A 5 22.13 -44.36 4.59
CA VAL A 5 22.03 -43.07 5.33
C VAL A 5 22.57 -41.80 4.60
N ASN A 6 21.82 -40.70 4.45
CA ASN A 6 21.36 -39.72 5.45
C ASN A 6 20.24 -38.87 4.78
N GLY A 7 19.16 -38.45 5.43
CA GLY A 7 19.16 -37.83 6.76
C GLY A 7 19.38 -36.32 6.66
N SER A 8 18.63 -35.60 5.84
CA SER A 8 18.59 -34.13 5.85
C SER A 8 17.24 -33.67 6.38
N SER A 9 17.08 -33.76 7.71
CA SER A 9 16.07 -32.98 8.43
C SER A 9 16.37 -31.51 8.22
N VAL A 10 15.63 -30.87 7.32
CA VAL A 10 15.62 -29.41 7.21
C VAL A 10 15.12 -28.89 8.56
N GLN A 11 16.01 -28.30 9.35
CA GLN A 11 15.63 -27.59 10.57
C GLN A 11 14.70 -26.44 10.17
N SER A 12 13.41 -26.68 10.36
CA SER A 12 12.33 -25.71 10.38
C SER A 12 12.71 -24.52 11.25
N GLY A 13 12.86 -23.33 10.66
CA GLY A 13 12.68 -22.10 11.43
C GLY A 13 11.25 -22.12 12.01
N ARG A 14 11.10 -21.83 13.31
CA ARG A 14 9.80 -21.72 13.97
C ARG A 14 8.86 -20.87 13.10
N PRO A 15 7.60 -21.29 12.85
CA PRO A 15 6.63 -20.48 12.15
C PRO A 15 6.63 -19.06 12.72
N ARG A 16 6.58 -18.06 11.83
CA ARG A 16 6.47 -16.63 12.15
C ARG A 16 5.48 -16.48 13.30
N ASP A 17 5.83 -15.78 14.38
CA ASP A 17 4.84 -15.42 15.41
C ASP A 17 4.19 -14.11 14.98
N PRO A 18 2.99 -14.14 14.35
CA PRO A 18 2.34 -12.95 13.84
C PRO A 18 2.02 -11.92 14.94
N ARG A 19 2.04 -12.32 16.21
CA ARG A 19 1.81 -11.41 17.34
C ARG A 19 2.99 -10.47 17.55
N ILE A 20 4.22 -10.98 17.40
CA ILE A 20 5.44 -10.15 17.49
C ILE A 20 5.45 -9.10 16.36
N ASP A 21 4.94 -9.48 15.19
CA ASP A 21 4.81 -8.59 14.04
C ASP A 21 3.81 -7.48 14.36
N ALA A 22 2.63 -7.83 14.84
CA ALA A 22 1.60 -6.88 15.22
C ALA A 22 2.08 -5.87 16.28
N GLU A 23 2.77 -6.33 17.32
CA GLU A 23 3.32 -5.47 18.39
C GLU A 23 4.37 -4.49 17.85
N VAL A 24 5.29 -4.96 17.01
CA VAL A 24 6.33 -4.09 16.41
C VAL A 24 5.72 -3.08 15.44
N LEU A 25 4.76 -3.49 14.61
CA LEU A 25 4.08 -2.59 13.68
C LEU A 25 3.23 -1.55 14.43
N ALA A 26 2.55 -1.94 15.51
CA ALA A 26 1.81 -1.02 16.37
C ALA A 26 2.74 0.00 17.05
N ALA A 27 3.82 -0.49 17.69
CA ALA A 27 4.83 0.38 18.30
C ALA A 27 5.43 1.36 17.27
N THR A 28 5.63 0.94 16.03
CA THR A 28 6.13 1.80 14.95
C THR A 28 5.16 2.94 14.65
N ARG A 29 3.85 2.64 14.51
CA ARG A 29 2.81 3.66 14.26
C ARG A 29 2.70 4.65 15.42
N ASP A 30 2.66 4.15 16.65
CA ASP A 30 2.59 4.99 17.84
C ASP A 30 3.79 5.94 17.92
N MET A 31 5.00 5.41 17.72
CA MET A 31 6.23 6.21 17.76
C MET A 31 6.32 7.22 16.61
N LEU A 32 5.77 6.91 15.42
CA LEU A 32 5.68 7.89 14.34
C LEU A 32 4.87 9.12 14.77
N VAL A 33 3.75 8.90 15.47
CA VAL A 33 2.93 10.00 16.01
C VAL A 33 3.63 10.73 17.14
N GLU A 34 4.30 10.00 18.04
CA GLU A 34 4.97 10.57 19.22
C GLU A 34 6.22 11.40 18.87
N VAL A 35 7.10 10.89 17.99
CA VAL A 35 8.44 11.47 17.76
C VAL A 35 8.75 11.84 16.31
N GLY A 36 7.88 11.46 15.36
CA GLY A 36 8.06 11.71 13.94
C GLY A 36 9.10 10.80 13.27
N TRP A 37 9.21 10.90 11.94
CA TRP A 37 10.12 10.09 11.14
C TRP A 37 11.60 10.25 11.55
N ASP A 38 12.07 11.47 11.79
CA ASP A 38 13.50 11.76 11.96
C ASP A 38 14.08 11.14 13.24
N GLN A 39 13.33 11.17 14.34
CA GLN A 39 13.75 10.61 15.62
C GLN A 39 13.48 9.10 15.73
N LEU A 40 12.67 8.55 14.82
CA LEU A 40 12.37 7.12 14.79
C LEU A 40 13.61 6.30 14.41
N SER A 41 13.88 5.22 15.16
CA SER A 41 14.95 4.28 14.87
C SER A 41 14.57 2.84 15.18
N LEU A 42 15.14 1.88 14.43
CA LEU A 42 14.92 0.44 14.68
C LEU A 42 15.30 0.02 16.11
N ARG A 43 16.29 0.70 16.72
CA ARG A 43 16.69 0.44 18.11
C ARG A 43 15.60 0.90 19.09
N ALA A 44 15.08 2.11 18.91
CA ALA A 44 14.05 2.66 19.78
C ALA A 44 12.75 1.86 19.67
N ILE A 45 12.37 1.45 18.46
CA ILE A 45 11.21 0.57 18.22
C ILE A 45 11.40 -0.79 18.88
N ALA A 46 12.57 -1.42 18.71
CA ALA A 46 12.86 -2.70 19.35
C ALA A 46 12.68 -2.63 20.88
N THR A 47 13.19 -1.58 21.50
CA THR A 47 13.00 -1.31 22.94
C THR A 47 11.51 -1.14 23.29
N ARG A 48 10.77 -0.31 22.55
CA ARG A 48 9.33 -0.05 22.80
C ARG A 48 8.49 -1.33 22.66
N ALA A 49 8.78 -2.16 21.66
CA ALA A 49 8.07 -3.40 21.38
C ALA A 49 8.58 -4.59 22.20
N GLY A 50 9.56 -4.42 23.10
CA GLY A 50 10.07 -5.50 23.94
C GLY A 50 10.82 -6.61 23.16
N VAL A 51 11.32 -6.31 21.96
CA VAL A 51 12.04 -7.28 21.12
C VAL A 51 13.52 -6.96 20.99
N SER A 52 14.34 -7.96 20.67
CA SER A 52 15.76 -7.71 20.38
C SER A 52 15.94 -6.97 19.05
N ARG A 53 16.92 -6.05 18.99
CA ARG A 53 17.32 -5.39 17.74
C ARG A 53 17.69 -6.39 16.65
N ALA A 54 18.36 -7.49 17.02
CA ALA A 54 18.73 -8.54 16.08
C ALA A 54 17.49 -9.25 15.48
N ALA A 55 16.43 -9.48 16.27
CA ALA A 55 15.19 -10.05 15.76
C ALA A 55 14.48 -9.08 14.79
N LEU A 56 14.47 -7.79 15.11
CA LEU A 56 13.83 -6.78 14.28
C LEU A 56 14.59 -6.57 12.96
N SER A 57 15.92 -6.42 12.99
CA SER A 57 16.75 -6.22 11.80
C SER A 57 16.80 -7.42 10.85
N ARG A 58 16.56 -8.65 11.34
CA ARG A 58 16.39 -9.83 10.46
C ARG A 58 15.13 -9.76 9.61
N ARG A 59 14.12 -9.02 10.06
CA ARG A 59 12.79 -8.98 9.45
C ARG A 59 12.60 -7.75 8.59
N TRP A 60 13.04 -6.59 9.09
CA TRP A 60 13.04 -5.34 8.34
C TRP A 60 14.47 -4.84 8.19
N PRO A 61 15.04 -4.92 6.97
CA PRO A 61 16.41 -4.48 6.69
C PRO A 61 16.65 -2.99 6.99
N SER A 62 15.61 -2.14 6.90
CA SER A 62 15.72 -0.71 7.17
C SER A 62 14.49 -0.14 7.87
N LYS A 63 14.63 1.10 8.39
CA LYS A 63 13.50 1.89 8.94
C LYS A 63 12.37 2.05 7.93
N ALA A 64 12.71 2.29 6.66
CA ALA A 64 11.73 2.45 5.59
C ALA A 64 10.93 1.16 5.34
N HIS A 65 11.58 -0.01 5.39
CA HIS A 65 10.89 -1.30 5.29
C HIS A 65 9.85 -1.48 6.39
N LEU A 66 10.25 -1.22 7.65
CA LEU A 66 9.35 -1.39 8.79
C LEU A 66 8.21 -0.38 8.76
N VAL A 67 8.49 0.89 8.45
CA VAL A 67 7.45 1.91 8.38
C VAL A 67 6.45 1.61 7.26
N LEU A 68 6.91 1.20 6.08
CA LEU A 68 6.03 0.86 4.96
C LEU A 68 5.08 -0.30 5.34
N ASP A 69 5.62 -1.36 5.91
CA ASP A 69 4.83 -2.51 6.39
C ASP A 69 3.88 -2.12 7.53
N SER A 70 4.26 -1.17 8.40
CA SER A 70 3.39 -0.69 9.48
C SER A 70 2.19 0.13 8.98
N ILE A 71 2.32 0.76 7.81
CA ILE A 71 1.30 1.62 7.22
C ILE A 71 0.36 0.79 6.33
N LEU A 72 0.93 -0.02 5.44
CA LEU A 72 0.20 -0.74 4.39
C LEU A 72 -0.17 -2.17 4.78
N GLY A 73 0.51 -2.74 5.78
CA GLY A 73 0.44 -4.16 6.08
C GLY A 73 1.07 -5.03 5.00
N SER A 74 1.05 -6.34 5.24
CA SER A 74 1.69 -7.32 4.35
C SER A 74 0.76 -7.83 3.24
N THR A 75 -0.52 -7.48 3.25
CA THR A 75 -1.51 -7.88 2.23
C THR A 75 -2.55 -6.76 2.06
N PRO A 76 -2.78 -6.27 0.82
CA PRO A 76 -3.87 -5.33 0.56
C PRO A 76 -5.21 -5.95 0.96
N ASP A 77 -6.00 -5.22 1.75
CA ASP A 77 -7.40 -5.60 2.00
C ASP A 77 -8.23 -5.26 0.75
N LEU A 78 -8.69 -6.30 0.06
CA LEU A 78 -9.49 -6.17 -1.15
C LEU A 78 -10.98 -6.29 -0.90
N ALA A 79 -11.40 -6.60 0.33
CA ALA A 79 -12.81 -6.70 0.70
C ALA A 79 -13.64 -5.44 0.31
N PRO A 80 -13.10 -4.21 0.38
CA PRO A 80 -13.84 -3.02 -0.06
C PRO A 80 -14.23 -3.03 -1.55
N PHE A 81 -13.52 -3.78 -2.40
CA PHE A 81 -13.80 -3.86 -3.84
C PHE A 81 -14.75 -5.00 -4.21
N GLU A 82 -15.17 -5.84 -3.27
CA GLU A 82 -16.05 -6.96 -3.57
C GLU A 82 -17.44 -6.47 -3.99
N GLY A 83 -17.92 -6.95 -5.15
CA GLY A 83 -19.26 -6.63 -5.66
C GLY A 83 -19.44 -5.19 -6.16
N THR A 84 -18.38 -4.40 -6.23
CA THR A 84 -18.44 -3.05 -6.83
C THR A 84 -18.52 -3.16 -8.35
N ASP A 85 -18.99 -2.10 -9.01
CA ASP A 85 -18.73 -1.88 -10.43
C ASP A 85 -17.55 -0.91 -10.61
N ARG A 86 -17.25 -0.49 -11.85
CA ARG A 86 -16.15 0.47 -12.12
C ARG A 86 -16.31 1.78 -11.36
N ALA A 87 -17.54 2.29 -11.22
CA ALA A 87 -17.78 3.55 -10.51
C ALA A 87 -17.57 3.37 -9.00
N GLY A 88 -18.10 2.29 -8.42
CA GLY A 88 -17.86 1.93 -7.03
C GLY A 88 -16.38 1.70 -6.73
N TRP A 89 -15.63 1.08 -7.65
CA TRP A 89 -14.19 0.93 -7.51
C TRP A 89 -13.47 2.28 -7.42
N ILE A 90 -13.83 3.24 -8.28
CA ILE A 90 -13.23 4.60 -8.25
C ILE A 90 -13.56 5.30 -6.94
N ASP A 91 -14.82 5.22 -6.48
CA ASP A 91 -15.25 5.79 -5.20
C ASP A 91 -14.40 5.25 -4.04
N TRP A 92 -14.22 3.93 -3.96
CA TRP A 92 -13.38 3.30 -2.96
C TRP A 92 -11.92 3.70 -3.04
N VAL A 93 -11.34 3.80 -4.24
CA VAL A 93 -9.96 4.25 -4.40
C VAL A 93 -9.76 5.68 -3.91
N VAL A 94 -10.68 6.58 -4.23
CA VAL A 94 -10.62 7.99 -3.80
C VAL A 94 -10.81 8.09 -2.29
N ALA A 95 -11.85 7.45 -1.74
CA ALA A 95 -12.15 7.46 -0.31
C ALA A 95 -11.03 6.80 0.52
N GLY A 96 -10.57 5.62 0.11
CA GLY A 96 -9.51 4.87 0.77
C GLY A 96 -8.17 5.62 0.76
N SER A 97 -7.82 6.26 -0.36
CA SER A 97 -6.61 7.09 -0.43
C SER A 97 -6.69 8.26 0.55
N ALA A 98 -7.82 8.98 0.58
CA ALA A 98 -8.03 10.08 1.52
C ALA A 98 -7.96 9.60 2.99
N GLN A 99 -8.57 8.46 3.30
CA GLN A 99 -8.54 7.89 4.65
C GLN A 99 -7.12 7.52 5.08
N ILE A 100 -6.36 6.80 4.24
CA ILE A 100 -4.99 6.40 4.54
C ILE A 100 -4.12 7.61 4.83
N PHE A 101 -4.14 8.62 3.94
CA PHE A 101 -3.29 9.81 4.11
C PHE A 101 -3.78 10.76 5.21
N SER A 102 -5.01 10.61 5.72
CA SER A 102 -5.50 11.36 6.88
C SER A 102 -4.96 10.83 8.22
N ARG A 103 -4.50 9.57 8.27
CA ARG A 103 -4.01 8.95 9.50
C ARG A 103 -2.77 9.68 10.04
N PRO A 104 -2.70 10.03 11.34
CA PRO A 104 -1.59 10.79 11.91
C PRO A 104 -0.21 10.14 11.73
N ASP A 105 -0.14 8.80 11.83
CA ASP A 105 1.09 8.03 11.64
C ASP A 105 1.59 8.09 10.19
N VAL A 106 0.68 8.01 9.22
CA VAL A 106 0.98 8.16 7.79
C VAL A 106 1.45 9.58 7.48
N ARG A 107 0.80 10.60 8.04
CA ARG A 107 1.19 12.01 7.89
C ARG A 107 2.60 12.27 8.42
N ALA A 108 2.92 11.71 9.59
CA ALA A 108 4.25 11.82 10.19
C ALA A 108 5.33 11.06 9.40
N ALA A 109 4.97 9.97 8.73
CA ALA A 109 5.90 9.14 7.96
C ALA A 109 6.14 9.64 6.53
N ALA A 110 5.11 10.17 5.86
CA ALA A 110 5.07 10.31 4.41
C ALA A 110 6.26 11.11 3.82
N PRO A 111 6.66 12.29 4.34
CA PRO A 111 7.77 13.04 3.78
C PRO A 111 9.10 12.27 3.85
N GLY A 112 9.38 11.66 5.00
CA GLY A 112 10.60 10.89 5.22
C GLY A 112 10.64 9.59 4.43
N LEU A 113 9.49 8.93 4.29
CA LEU A 113 9.35 7.72 3.50
C LEU A 113 9.56 8.00 2.01
N LEU A 114 8.97 9.08 1.47
CA LEU A 114 9.20 9.50 0.08
C LEU A 114 10.68 9.78 -0.20
N ALA A 115 11.35 10.47 0.73
CA ALA A 115 12.79 10.70 0.63
C ALA A 115 13.58 9.38 0.63
N ALA A 116 13.22 8.42 1.49
CA ALA A 116 13.88 7.12 1.57
C ALA A 116 13.63 6.25 0.32
N LEU A 117 12.44 6.31 -0.28
CA LEU A 117 12.08 5.55 -1.48
C LEU A 117 12.93 5.91 -2.72
N ARG A 118 13.58 7.08 -2.73
CA ARG A 118 14.54 7.44 -3.78
C ARG A 118 15.71 6.44 -3.82
N ASP A 119 16.19 6.07 -2.64
CA ASP A 119 17.42 5.30 -2.45
C ASP A 119 17.12 3.78 -2.24
N HIS A 120 15.84 3.40 -2.20
CA HIS A 120 15.35 2.03 -2.05
C HIS A 120 14.43 1.60 -3.22
N ASP A 121 15.04 1.20 -4.35
CA ASP A 121 14.30 0.76 -5.55
C ASP A 121 13.46 -0.50 -5.32
N ASP A 122 13.92 -1.40 -4.46
CA ASP A 122 13.19 -2.58 -4.02
C ASP A 122 11.87 -2.20 -3.34
N LEU A 123 11.91 -1.25 -2.40
CA LEU A 123 10.71 -0.75 -1.73
C LEU A 123 9.78 -0.02 -2.69
N ARG A 124 10.32 0.81 -3.59
CA ARG A 124 9.52 1.52 -4.59
C ARG A 124 8.80 0.55 -5.52
N LYS A 125 9.47 -0.50 -5.99
CA LYS A 125 8.88 -1.54 -6.84
C LYS A 125 7.84 -2.36 -6.09
N ALA A 126 8.15 -2.79 -4.87
CA ALA A 126 7.22 -3.55 -4.03
C ALA A 126 5.95 -2.75 -3.73
N LEU A 127 6.11 -1.47 -3.37
CA LEU A 127 5.01 -0.54 -3.15
C LEU A 127 4.13 -0.41 -4.40
N TRP A 128 4.72 -0.14 -5.57
CA TRP A 128 3.95 0.02 -6.80
C TRP A 128 3.20 -1.26 -7.18
N GLN A 129 3.86 -2.42 -7.11
CA GLN A 129 3.25 -3.71 -7.45
C GLN A 129 2.11 -4.08 -6.50
N GLY A 130 2.32 -3.94 -5.19
CA GLY A 130 1.31 -4.27 -4.17
C GLY A 130 0.13 -3.29 -4.17
N PHE A 131 0.40 -2.00 -4.39
CA PHE A 131 -0.64 -0.96 -4.40
C PHE A 131 -1.49 -0.97 -5.67
N SER A 132 -0.86 -1.16 -6.84
CA SER A 132 -1.55 -1.00 -8.12
C SER A 132 -2.03 -2.31 -8.75
N GLY A 133 -1.30 -3.41 -8.55
CA GLY A 133 -1.55 -4.66 -9.27
C GLY A 133 -2.95 -5.22 -9.00
N PRO A 134 -3.22 -5.72 -7.77
CA PRO A 134 -4.51 -6.33 -7.46
C PRO A 134 -5.71 -5.40 -7.71
N ALA A 135 -5.60 -4.13 -7.33
CA ALA A 135 -6.66 -3.16 -7.52
C ALA A 135 -6.95 -2.87 -9.01
N ALA A 136 -5.91 -2.71 -9.84
CA ALA A 136 -6.10 -2.49 -11.28
C ALA A 136 -6.70 -3.71 -11.99
N GLU A 137 -6.30 -4.92 -11.56
CA GLU A 137 -6.88 -6.16 -12.08
C GLU A 137 -8.37 -6.27 -11.78
N LEU A 138 -8.80 -5.87 -10.57
CA LEU A 138 -10.22 -5.81 -10.22
C LEU A 138 -10.97 -4.83 -11.12
N PHE A 139 -10.42 -3.64 -11.38
CA PHE A 139 -11.04 -2.68 -12.29
C PHE A 139 -11.24 -3.28 -13.69
N ALA A 140 -10.18 -3.84 -14.28
CA ALA A 140 -10.22 -4.44 -15.61
C ALA A 140 -11.15 -5.67 -15.68
N ALA A 141 -11.32 -6.42 -14.58
CA ALA A 141 -12.22 -7.57 -14.52
C ALA A 141 -13.72 -7.20 -14.67
N HIS A 142 -14.09 -5.92 -14.56
CA HIS A 142 -15.46 -5.47 -14.84
C HIS A 142 -15.79 -5.44 -16.34
N ALA A 143 -14.80 -5.67 -17.22
CA ALA A 143 -15.06 -5.85 -18.62
C ALA A 143 -15.90 -7.12 -18.87
N GLY A 144 -16.87 -7.03 -19.78
CA GLY A 144 -17.74 -8.14 -20.14
C GLY A 144 -17.03 -9.22 -20.99
N PRO A 145 -17.66 -10.38 -21.19
CA PRO A 145 -17.15 -11.40 -22.10
C PRO A 145 -16.99 -10.83 -23.52
N GLY A 146 -15.81 -10.99 -24.11
CA GLY A 146 -15.49 -10.49 -25.46
C GLY A 146 -14.52 -9.29 -25.48
N GLU A 147 -13.98 -8.88 -24.34
CA GLU A 147 -12.94 -7.84 -24.25
C GLU A 147 -11.68 -8.23 -25.06
N SER A 148 -11.22 -7.30 -25.89
CA SER A 148 -9.94 -7.40 -26.59
C SER A 148 -8.75 -7.15 -25.65
N GLU A 149 -7.61 -7.73 -25.99
CA GLU A 149 -6.36 -7.50 -25.27
C GLU A 149 -5.93 -6.01 -25.26
N GLU A 150 -6.38 -5.21 -26.23
CA GLU A 150 -6.15 -3.77 -26.23
C GLU A 150 -7.03 -3.01 -25.23
N GLU A 151 -8.32 -3.34 -25.17
CA GLU A 151 -9.26 -2.78 -24.19
C GLU A 151 -8.79 -3.09 -22.78
N ARG A 152 -8.40 -4.34 -22.52
CA ARG A 152 -7.88 -4.75 -21.21
C ARG A 152 -6.64 -3.98 -20.79
N ARG A 153 -5.70 -3.79 -21.71
CA ARG A 153 -4.49 -2.98 -21.46
C ARG A 153 -4.86 -1.53 -21.14
N ARG A 154 -5.86 -0.98 -21.81
CA ARG A 154 -6.36 0.37 -21.57
C ARG A 154 -7.00 0.49 -20.19
N ASP A 155 -7.84 -0.46 -19.80
CA ASP A 155 -8.48 -0.48 -18.48
C ASP A 155 -7.46 -0.57 -17.35
N LEU A 156 -6.42 -1.40 -17.52
CA LEU A 156 -5.31 -1.46 -16.55
C LEU A 156 -4.55 -0.13 -16.45
N LEU A 157 -4.39 0.61 -17.55
CA LEU A 157 -3.76 1.93 -17.56
C LEU A 157 -4.65 2.98 -16.89
N ASP A 158 -5.95 3.00 -17.20
CA ASP A 158 -6.93 3.89 -16.62
C ASP A 158 -7.04 3.67 -15.10
N ALA A 159 -7.11 2.42 -14.65
CA ALA A 159 -7.11 2.08 -13.23
C ALA A 159 -5.84 2.57 -12.51
N ARG A 160 -4.66 2.36 -13.10
CA ARG A 160 -3.39 2.86 -12.55
C ARG A 160 -3.35 4.38 -12.50
N ALA A 161 -3.89 5.06 -13.51
CA ALA A 161 -3.99 6.51 -13.52
C ALA A 161 -4.90 7.02 -12.39
N VAL A 162 -6.07 6.40 -12.20
CA VAL A 162 -6.99 6.72 -11.09
C VAL A 162 -6.30 6.53 -9.74
N LEU A 163 -5.61 5.40 -9.53
CA LEU A 163 -4.86 5.12 -8.30
C LEU A 163 -3.79 6.18 -8.02
N VAL A 164 -3.00 6.56 -9.03
CA VAL A 164 -1.96 7.60 -8.89
C VAL A 164 -2.59 8.96 -8.58
N MET A 165 -3.67 9.32 -9.25
CA MET A 165 -4.36 10.60 -9.04
C MET A 165 -5.02 10.66 -7.66
N ALA A 166 -5.68 9.60 -7.22
CA ALA A 166 -6.30 9.52 -5.90
C ALA A 166 -5.25 9.55 -4.78
N ALA A 167 -4.20 8.72 -4.87
CA ALA A 167 -3.13 8.71 -3.88
C ALA A 167 -2.34 10.02 -3.85
N GLY A 168 -1.99 10.56 -5.01
CA GLY A 168 -1.26 11.82 -5.15
C GLY A 168 -2.05 13.03 -4.64
N SER A 169 -3.33 13.13 -4.99
CA SER A 169 -4.20 14.19 -4.48
C SER A 169 -4.43 14.09 -2.98
N ALA A 170 -4.63 12.87 -2.44
CA ALA A 170 -4.78 12.65 -1.00
C ALA A 170 -3.51 13.01 -0.22
N LEU A 171 -2.34 12.59 -0.72
CA LEU A 171 -1.04 12.96 -0.16
C LEU A 171 -0.83 14.48 -0.18
N PHE A 172 -1.05 15.11 -1.33
CA PHE A 172 -0.89 16.56 -1.49
C PHE A 172 -1.86 17.31 -0.57
N SER A 173 -3.11 16.86 -0.49
CA SER A 173 -4.12 17.45 0.38
C SER A 173 -3.70 17.37 1.86
N SER A 174 -3.19 16.21 2.28
CA SER A 174 -2.81 15.96 3.67
C SER A 174 -1.55 16.71 4.12
N LEU A 175 -0.60 16.94 3.21
CA LEU A 175 0.68 17.58 3.51
C LEU A 175 0.70 19.08 3.23
N ILE A 176 0.00 19.55 2.20
CA ILE A 176 0.11 20.92 1.68
C ILE A 176 -1.19 21.69 1.90
N VAL A 177 -2.33 21.11 1.51
CA VAL A 177 -3.63 21.81 1.57
C VAL A 177 -4.11 21.93 3.02
N GLY A 178 -3.90 20.90 3.84
CA GLY A 178 -4.23 20.95 5.27
C GLY A 178 -5.73 21.10 5.51
N ASP A 179 -6.12 22.11 6.28
CA ASP A 179 -7.52 22.35 6.69
C ASP A 179 -8.44 22.70 5.49
N ASP A 180 -7.87 23.14 4.37
CA ASP A 180 -8.61 23.42 3.13
C ASP A 180 -8.96 22.14 2.34
N ALA A 181 -8.55 20.95 2.82
CA ALA A 181 -8.85 19.65 2.20
C ALA A 181 -10.29 19.18 2.52
N THR A 182 -11.27 20.00 2.14
CA THR A 182 -12.66 19.81 2.54
C THR A 182 -13.33 18.59 1.87
N PRO A 183 -14.46 18.10 2.42
CA PRO A 183 -15.28 17.07 1.77
C PRO A 183 -15.73 17.44 0.36
N GLU A 184 -15.99 18.72 0.10
CA GLU A 184 -16.42 19.22 -1.21
C GLU A 184 -15.28 19.11 -2.24
N LEU A 185 -14.05 19.43 -1.85
CA LEU A 185 -12.88 19.26 -2.73
C LEU A 185 -12.69 17.79 -3.10
N ARG A 186 -12.85 16.88 -2.13
CA ARG A 186 -12.80 15.43 -2.37
C ARG A 186 -13.92 14.96 -3.31
N ALA A 187 -15.15 15.44 -3.12
CA ALA A 187 -16.26 15.15 -4.02
C ALA A 187 -15.95 15.61 -5.45
N ARG A 188 -15.35 16.81 -5.61
CA ARG A 188 -14.92 17.30 -6.92
C ARG A 188 -13.82 16.46 -7.55
N ILE A 189 -12.87 15.93 -6.78
CA ILE A 189 -11.87 14.99 -7.29
C ILE A 189 -12.53 13.71 -7.81
N LEU A 190 -13.48 13.16 -7.05
CA LEU A 190 -14.24 11.97 -7.47
C LEU A 190 -15.00 12.23 -8.78
N GLU A 191 -15.72 13.35 -8.88
CA GLU A 191 -16.46 13.73 -10.08
C GLU A 191 -15.55 13.89 -11.32
N LEU A 192 -14.30 14.33 -11.15
CA LEU A 192 -13.33 14.42 -12.24
C LEU A 192 -12.80 13.06 -12.70
N LEU A 193 -12.79 12.06 -11.81
CA LEU A 193 -12.32 10.70 -12.10
C LEU A 193 -13.44 9.78 -12.58
N ALA A 194 -14.69 10.03 -12.19
CA ALA A 194 -15.88 9.22 -12.54
C ALA A 194 -16.04 8.93 -14.05
N PRO A 195 -15.76 9.86 -14.99
CA PRO A 195 -15.88 9.58 -16.42
C PRO A 195 -14.98 8.45 -16.94
N VAL A 196 -14.00 8.01 -16.16
CA VAL A 196 -13.19 6.81 -16.47
C VAL A 196 -14.05 5.53 -16.40
N ALA A 197 -15.05 5.47 -15.52
CA ALA A 197 -15.94 4.31 -15.40
C ALA A 197 -16.89 4.16 -16.60
N GLU A 198 -17.25 5.27 -17.25
CA GLU A 198 -18.27 5.31 -18.31
C GLU A 198 -17.69 5.21 -19.72
N ARG A 199 -16.37 5.26 -19.86
CA ARG A 199 -15.71 5.24 -21.18
C ARG A 199 -15.90 3.88 -21.85
N ARG A 200 -16.78 3.86 -22.85
CA ARG A 200 -16.87 2.74 -23.80
C ARG A 200 -15.68 2.76 -24.75
N PRO A 201 -15.26 1.58 -25.25
CA PRO A 201 -14.27 1.50 -26.31
C PRO A 201 -14.72 2.36 -27.50
N GLN A 202 -13.82 3.20 -27.99
CA GLN A 202 -14.02 3.86 -29.28
C GLN A 202 -14.01 2.74 -30.32
N SER A 203 -15.19 2.33 -30.78
CA SER A 203 -15.29 1.56 -32.02
C SER A 203 -14.65 2.41 -33.11
N GLU A 204 -13.56 1.91 -33.68
CA GLU A 204 -12.85 2.52 -34.80
C GLU A 204 -13.85 2.96 -35.88
N ARG A 205 -13.69 4.19 -36.38
CA ARG A 205 -14.28 4.64 -37.64
C ARG A 205 -13.34 4.32 -38.78
#